data_AF-A0A7I0K3N4-F1
#
_entry.id   AF-A0A7I0K3N4-F1
#
_cell.length_a   1.000
_cell.length_b   1.000
_cell.length_c   1.000
_cell.angle_alpha   90.00
_cell.angle_beta   90.00
_cell.angle_gamma   90.00
#
_symmetry.space_group_name_H-M   'P 1'
#
loop_
_entity.id
_entity.type
_entity.pdbx_description
1 polymer ?
#
loop_
_entity_poly.entity_id
_entity_poly.type
_entity_poly.pdbx_seq_one_letter_code
_entity_poly.pdbx_strand_id
1 'polypeptide(L)'
;MDGNTLARIVAVIFVAAAVTAAALGTSRKETRPAGERAYTTAGLMPNPLRDGLRRCQVLGEAALRDDGCPRLWAEQRDRFLGLKEPSGRSIGEPDAPDAVLHEAR
;
A
#
# COMPACT_ATOMS: atom_id res chain seq x y z
N MET A 1 -5.23 45.10 5.40
CA MET A 1 -4.26 43.99 5.32
C MET A 1 -2.96 44.55 4.79
N ASP A 2 -1.86 44.36 5.52
CA ASP A 2 -0.56 44.90 5.12
C ASP A 2 -0.04 44.18 3.87
N GLY A 3 0.31 44.92 2.83
CA GLY A 3 0.81 44.36 1.57
C GLY A 3 2.06 43.48 1.75
N ASN A 4 2.86 43.77 2.78
CA ASN A 4 4.02 42.95 3.16
C ASN A 4 3.61 41.56 3.68
N THR A 5 2.53 41.48 4.46
CA THR A 5 2.02 40.20 4.98
C THR A 5 1.45 39.35 3.84
N LEU A 6 0.75 39.97 2.89
CA LEU A 6 0.26 39.29 1.68
C LEU A 6 1.41 38.77 0.81
N ALA A 7 2.44 39.58 0.60
CA ALA A 7 3.63 39.18 -0.16
C ALA A 7 4.34 37.98 0.48
N ARG A 8 4.48 37.97 1.82
CA ARG A 8 5.08 36.85 2.56
C ARG A 8 4.26 35.57 2.43
N ILE A 9 2.93 35.66 2.51
CA ILE A 9 2.05 34.50 2.36
C ILE A 9 2.20 33.89 0.96
N VAL A 10 2.17 34.72 -0.09
CA VAL A 10 2.34 34.24 -1.47
C VAL A 10 3.72 33.60 -1.66
N ALA A 11 4.78 34.20 -1.12
CA ALA A 11 6.13 33.65 -1.19
C ALA A 11 6.22 32.27 -0.50
N VAL A 12 5.63 32.11 0.70
CA VAL A 12 5.62 30.84 1.42
C VAL A 12 4.86 29.77 0.64
N ILE A 13 3.69 30.09 0.09
CA ILE A 13 2.90 29.15 -0.72
C ILE A 13 3.68 28.71 -1.96
N PHE A 14 4.37 29.64 -2.64
CA PHE A 14 5.16 29.33 -3.82
C PHE A 14 6.36 28.43 -3.49
N VAL A 15 7.08 28.72 -2.40
CA VAL A 15 8.18 27.87 -1.92
C VAL A 15 7.67 26.47 -1.57
N ALA A 16 6.57 26.37 -0.84
CA ALA A 16 5.96 25.08 -0.50
C ALA A 16 5.58 24.28 -1.77
N ALA A 17 4.91 24.92 -2.74
CA ALA A 17 4.53 24.30 -4.00
C ALA A 17 5.75 23.84 -4.82
N ALA A 18 6.83 24.65 -4.86
CA ALA A 18 8.06 24.29 -5.54
C ALA A 18 8.75 23.07 -4.90
N VAL A 19 8.78 22.99 -3.56
CA VAL A 19 9.32 21.84 -2.83
C VAL A 19 8.49 20.58 -3.10
N THR A 20 7.16 20.66 -3.06
CA THR A 20 6.29 19.53 -3.39
C THR A 20 6.48 19.07 -4.84
N ALA A 21 6.56 19.99 -5.79
CA ALA A 21 6.80 19.68 -7.20
C ALA A 21 8.18 19.03 -7.41
N ALA A 22 9.23 19.49 -6.71
CA ALA A 22 10.54 18.87 -6.75
C ALA A 22 10.53 17.45 -6.17
N ALA A 23 9.81 17.22 -5.07
CA ALA A 23 9.67 15.89 -4.48
C ALA A 23 8.95 14.89 -5.41
N LEU A 24 7.95 15.35 -6.16
CA LEU A 24 7.25 14.51 -7.14
C LEU A 24 8.04 14.33 -8.44
N GLY A 25 8.78 15.36 -8.88
CA GLY A 25 9.60 15.33 -10.08
C GLY A 25 10.82 14.41 -9.96
N THR A 26 11.45 14.34 -8.79
CA THR A 26 12.61 13.47 -8.54
C THR A 26 12.20 12.00 -8.43
N SER A 27 11.01 11.70 -7.90
CA SER A 27 10.47 10.33 -7.85
C SER A 27 10.36 9.68 -9.23
N ARG A 28 10.15 10.49 -10.28
CA ARG A 28 10.04 10.01 -11.67
C ARG A 28 11.38 9.74 -12.35
N LYS A 29 12.49 10.36 -11.91
CA LYS A 29 13.81 10.21 -12.56
C LYS A 29 14.65 9.09 -11.94
N GLU A 30 14.44 8.77 -10.67
CA GLU A 30 15.02 7.58 -10.01
C GLU A 30 14.20 6.30 -10.22
N THR A 31 13.13 6.37 -11.01
CA THR A 31 12.40 5.19 -11.50
C THR A 31 12.64 5.00 -12.99
N ARG A 32 13.89 4.69 -13.36
CA ARG A 32 14.05 3.54 -14.26
C ARG A 32 13.41 2.38 -13.51
N PRO A 33 12.27 1.82 -13.95
CA PRO A 33 11.67 0.70 -13.24
C PRO A 33 12.51 -0.54 -13.56
N ALA A 34 13.65 -0.66 -12.88
CA ALA A 34 14.42 -1.90 -12.78
C ALA A 34 13.85 -2.83 -11.69
N GLY A 35 12.56 -2.70 -11.43
CA GLY A 35 11.65 -3.82 -11.22
C GLY A 35 10.47 -3.49 -12.10
N GLU A 36 10.09 -4.31 -13.09
CA GLU A 36 9.59 -5.66 -12.80
C GLU A 36 9.06 -5.73 -11.37
N ARG A 37 8.18 -4.76 -11.01
CA ARG A 37 7.28 -4.91 -9.88
C ARG A 37 6.76 -6.31 -10.02
N ALA A 38 6.88 -7.11 -8.98
CA ALA A 38 6.27 -8.41 -8.88
C ALA A 38 4.78 -8.32 -9.29
N TYR A 39 4.53 -8.41 -10.60
CA TYR A 39 3.34 -8.96 -11.22
C TYR A 39 3.41 -10.50 -11.06
N THR A 40 4.22 -11.00 -10.13
CA THR A 40 4.26 -12.39 -9.75
C THR A 40 2.94 -12.70 -9.03
N THR A 41 1.99 -13.22 -9.79
CA THR A 41 1.00 -14.19 -9.30
C THR A 41 -0.22 -13.66 -8.55
N ALA A 42 -0.53 -12.36 -8.56
CA ALA A 42 -1.84 -11.88 -8.07
C ALA A 42 -2.95 -11.87 -9.15
N GLY A 43 -2.64 -12.33 -10.37
CA GLY A 43 -3.53 -12.31 -11.55
C GLY A 43 -4.20 -13.65 -11.89
N LEU A 44 -3.98 -14.71 -11.12
CA LEU A 44 -4.43 -16.07 -11.47
C LEU A 44 -5.60 -16.61 -10.65
N MET A 45 -6.07 -15.87 -9.63
CA MET A 45 -7.29 -16.22 -8.90
C MET A 45 -8.37 -15.19 -9.23
N PRO A 46 -9.56 -15.60 -9.73
CA PRO A 46 -10.73 -14.75 -9.79
C PRO A 46 -11.05 -14.34 -8.36
N ASN A 47 -10.54 -13.18 -7.96
CA ASN A 47 -10.74 -12.70 -6.61
C ASN A 47 -12.00 -11.84 -6.65
N PRO A 48 -13.14 -12.29 -6.10
CA PRO A 48 -14.40 -11.55 -6.14
C PRO A 48 -14.25 -10.14 -5.54
N LEU A 49 -13.24 -9.95 -4.69
CA LEU A 49 -12.84 -8.65 -4.16
C LEU A 49 -12.40 -7.67 -5.27
N ARG A 50 -11.67 -8.11 -6.30
CA ARG A 50 -11.25 -7.24 -7.42
C ARG A 50 -12.43 -6.75 -8.23
N ASP A 51 -13.43 -7.60 -8.46
CA ASP A 51 -14.61 -7.21 -9.24
C ASP A 51 -15.49 -6.22 -8.46
N GLY A 52 -15.64 -6.42 -7.15
CA GLY A 52 -16.28 -5.46 -6.26
C GLY A 52 -15.54 -4.11 -6.24
N LEU A 53 -14.21 -4.14 -6.11
CA LEU A 53 -13.39 -2.93 -6.15
C LEU A 53 -13.49 -2.18 -7.49
N ARG A 54 -13.50 -2.92 -8.62
CA ARG A 54 -13.66 -2.31 -9.95
C ARG A 54 -15.03 -1.62 -10.08
N ARG A 55 -16.09 -2.25 -9.58
CA ARG A 55 -17.44 -1.62 -9.55
C ARG A 55 -17.42 -0.32 -8.76
N CYS A 56 -16.83 -0.33 -7.57
CA CYS A 56 -16.69 0.87 -6.74
C CYS A 56 -15.84 1.96 -7.39
N GLN A 57 -14.80 1.60 -8.16
CA GLN A 57 -14.00 2.57 -8.92
C GLN A 57 -14.80 3.24 -10.04
N VAL A 58 -15.64 2.48 -10.75
CA VAL A 58 -16.51 3.01 -11.81
C VAL A 58 -17.54 4.00 -11.25
N LEU A 59 -18.00 3.79 -10.02
CA LEU A 59 -18.91 4.71 -9.32
C LEU A 59 -18.25 6.04 -8.91
N GLY A 60 -16.93 6.06 -8.68
CA GLY A 60 -16.20 7.26 -8.32
C GLY A 60 -16.67 7.87 -6.99
N GLU A 61 -17.00 9.16 -6.98
CA GLU A 61 -17.43 9.88 -5.77
C GLU A 61 -18.75 9.32 -5.19
N ALA A 62 -19.64 8.79 -6.04
CA ALA A 62 -20.87 8.14 -5.61
C ALA A 62 -20.61 6.90 -4.72
N ALA A 63 -19.44 6.26 -4.85
CA ALA A 63 -19.06 5.13 -4.00
C ALA A 63 -18.87 5.51 -2.52
N LEU A 64 -18.68 6.81 -2.21
CA LEU A 64 -18.61 7.30 -0.84
C LEU A 64 -19.95 7.25 -0.12
N ARG A 65 -21.05 7.18 -0.88
CA ARG A 65 -22.42 7.09 -0.36
C ARG A 65 -23.00 5.68 -0.45
N ASP A 66 -22.22 4.75 -0.99
CA ASP A 66 -22.61 3.34 -1.11
C ASP A 66 -22.28 2.58 0.19
N ASP A 67 -23.18 1.69 0.60
CA ASP A 67 -23.05 0.96 1.87
C ASP A 67 -21.93 -0.11 1.83
N GLY A 68 -21.57 -0.59 0.63
CA GLY A 68 -20.63 -1.69 0.43
C GLY A 68 -19.21 -1.27 0.05
N CYS A 69 -19.06 -0.17 -0.69
CA CYS A 69 -17.79 0.25 -1.25
C CYS A 69 -16.71 0.64 -0.20
N PRO A 70 -17.03 1.41 0.87
CA PRO A 70 -16.04 1.73 1.91
C PRO A 70 -15.46 0.48 2.58
N ARG A 71 -16.29 -0.56 2.78
CA ARG A 71 -15.87 -1.84 3.37
C ARG A 71 -14.90 -2.60 2.46
N LEU A 72 -15.18 -2.64 1.16
CA LEU A 72 -14.31 -3.32 0.17
C LEU A 72 -12.92 -2.66 0.10
N TRP A 73 -12.83 -1.32 0.21
CA TRP A 73 -11.55 -0.62 0.27
C TRP A 73 -10.78 -0.90 1.56
N ALA A 74 -11.46 -0.90 2.71
CA ALA A 74 -10.84 -1.27 3.97
C ALA A 74 -10.25 -2.69 3.89
N GLU A 75 -11.02 -3.65 3.37
CA GLU A 75 -10.56 -5.03 3.21
C GLU A 75 -9.38 -5.17 2.25
N GLN A 76 -9.36 -4.43 1.14
CA GLN A 76 -8.20 -4.38 0.25
C GLN A 76 -6.97 -3.85 0.97
N ARG A 77 -7.10 -2.72 1.66
CA ARG A 77 -6.00 -2.08 2.39
C ARG A 77 -5.44 -3.02 3.45
N ASP A 78 -6.30 -3.66 4.23
CA ASP A 78 -5.87 -4.55 5.31
C ASP A 78 -5.11 -5.77 4.75
N ARG A 79 -5.52 -6.28 3.57
CA ARG A 79 -4.77 -7.33 2.85
C ARG A 79 -3.43 -6.82 2.32
N PHE A 80 -3.38 -5.60 1.78
CA PHE A 80 -2.14 -5.00 1.28
C PHE A 80 -1.13 -4.76 2.41
N LEU A 81 -1.62 -4.31 3.56
CA LEU A 81 -0.83 -4.07 4.75
C LEU A 81 -0.49 -5.36 5.52
N GLY A 82 -0.96 -6.53 5.08
CA GLY A 82 -0.74 -7.79 5.78
C GLY A 82 -1.47 -7.91 7.13
N LEU A 83 -2.35 -6.95 7.47
CA LEU A 83 -3.15 -6.94 8.70
C LEU A 83 -4.16 -8.10 8.75
N LYS A 84 -4.42 -8.72 7.60
CA LYS A 84 -5.33 -9.86 7.43
C LYS A 84 -4.59 -11.18 7.20
N GLU A 85 -3.33 -11.28 7.62
CA GLU A 85 -2.74 -12.61 7.85
C GLU A 85 -3.34 -13.18 9.14
N PRO A 86 -3.79 -14.45 9.16
CA PRO A 86 -4.07 -15.09 10.43
C PRO A 86 -2.77 -15.05 11.23
N SER A 87 -2.81 -14.47 12.43
CA SER A 87 -1.71 -14.43 13.41
C SER A 87 -1.30 -15.83 13.91
N GLY A 88 -1.23 -16.81 13.02
CA GLY A 88 -1.04 -18.23 13.31
C GLY A 88 -0.16 -18.93 12.28
N ARG A 89 0.66 -18.21 11.49
CA ARG A 89 1.97 -18.79 11.15
C ARG A 89 2.87 -18.53 12.35
N SER A 90 2.60 -19.26 13.42
CA SER A 90 3.69 -19.71 14.28
C SER A 90 4.71 -20.26 13.29
N ILE A 91 5.85 -19.58 13.18
CA ILE A 91 7.05 -20.20 12.65
C ILE A 91 7.05 -21.58 13.29
N GLY A 92 6.98 -22.59 12.44
CA GLY A 92 6.91 -23.96 12.89
C GLY A 92 7.94 -24.11 14.00
N GLU A 93 7.43 -24.45 15.18
CA GLU A 93 8.16 -25.29 16.12
C GLU A 93 8.94 -26.27 15.22
N PRO A 94 10.28 -26.23 15.20
CA PRO A 94 11.01 -27.24 14.48
C PRO A 94 10.54 -28.55 15.10
N ASP A 95 9.80 -29.34 14.33
CA ASP A 95 9.48 -30.73 14.65
C ASP A 95 10.80 -31.33 15.11
N ALA A 96 10.92 -31.51 16.43
CA ALA A 96 12.06 -32.17 17.03
C ALA A 96 12.02 -33.60 16.48
N PRO A 97 13.03 -34.05 15.72
CA PRO A 97 13.23 -35.46 15.56
C PRO A 97 13.94 -35.88 16.85
N ASP A 98 13.19 -36.44 17.78
CA ASP A 98 13.75 -37.43 18.69
C ASP A 98 14.42 -38.52 17.83
N ALA A 99 15.75 -38.47 17.68
CA ALA A 99 16.54 -39.67 17.44
C ALA A 99 18.06 -39.46 17.60
N VAL A 100 18.55 -39.80 18.79
CA VAL A 100 19.61 -40.81 19.00
C VAL A 100 20.63 -41.00 17.86
N LEU A 101 21.81 -40.34 17.92
CA LEU A 101 23.12 -40.95 17.63
C LEU A 101 24.26 -39.92 17.85
N HIS A 102 25.05 -40.09 18.91
CA HIS A 102 26.44 -39.62 19.12
C HIS A 102 26.71 -39.07 20.53
N GLU A 103 26.52 -39.91 21.55
CA GLU A 103 27.33 -39.82 22.76
C GLU A 103 27.77 -41.25 23.15
N ALA A 104 28.93 -41.63 22.61
CA ALA A 104 29.85 -42.64 23.16
C ALA A 104 31.09 -42.72 22.25
N ARG A 105 32.07 -41.84 22.51
CA ARG A 105 33.48 -42.10 22.24
C ARG A 105 34.30 -41.54 23.38
#